data_AF-A0A1A8HPP3-F1
#
_entry.id   AF-A0A1A8HPP3-F1
#
_cell.length_a   1.000
_cell.length_b   1.000
_cell.length_c   1.000
_cell.angle_alpha   90.00
_cell.angle_beta   90.00
_cell.angle_gamma   90.00
#
_symmetry.space_group_name_H-M   'P 1'
#
loop_
_entity.id
_entity.type
_entity.pdbx_description
1 polymer ?
#
loop_
_entity_poly.entity_id
_entity_poly.type
_entity_poly.pdbx_seq_one_letter_code
_entity_poly.pdbx_strand_id
1 'polypeptide(L)'
;AVGSLARRLGFTQVSLSSEVMPMVRAVPRGYTVCADAYLTPKIHQYLKGFTSGFKGGLKDVDVLFMQSDGGLTPMEQFCGSRAILSG
;
A
#
# COMPACT_ATOMS: atom_id res chain seq x y z
N ALA A 1 -17.36 -8.93 1.04
CA ALA A 1 -18.49 -8.61 0.14
C ALA A 1 -18.49 -7.16 -0.35
N VAL A 2 -18.40 -6.15 0.54
CA VAL A 2 -18.45 -4.73 0.14
C VAL A 2 -17.27 -4.31 -0.75
N GLY A 3 -16.04 -4.74 -0.43
CA GLY A 3 -14.86 -4.39 -1.24
C GLY A 3 -14.91 -4.85 -2.69
N SER A 4 -15.42 -6.06 -2.95
CA SER A 4 -15.58 -6.55 -4.32
C SER A 4 -16.66 -5.81 -5.09
N LEU A 5 -17.75 -5.40 -4.42
CA LEU A 5 -18.75 -4.53 -5.03
C LEU A 5 -18.16 -3.16 -5.41
N ALA A 6 -17.38 -2.54 -4.52
CA ALA A 6 -16.71 -1.26 -4.82
C ALA A 6 -15.81 -1.39 -6.06
N ARG A 7 -15.00 -2.46 -6.15
CA ARG A 7 -14.17 -2.71 -7.35
C ARG A 7 -15.02 -2.89 -8.61
N ARG A 8 -16.16 -3.59 -8.54
CA ARG A 8 -17.10 -3.71 -9.67
C ARG A 8 -17.75 -2.39 -10.09
N LEU A 9 -17.91 -1.45 -9.16
CA LEU A 9 -18.42 -0.10 -9.45
C LEU A 9 -17.36 0.82 -10.10
N GLY A 10 -16.11 0.35 -10.24
CA GLY A 10 -15.05 1.10 -10.92
C GLY A 10 -14.11 1.87 -9.98
N PHE A 11 -14.19 1.67 -8.66
CA PHE A 11 -13.18 2.22 -7.75
C PHE A 11 -11.82 1.55 -8.01
N THR A 12 -10.83 2.35 -8.39
CA THR A 12 -9.49 1.88 -8.77
C THR A 12 -8.61 1.53 -7.58
N GLN A 13 -8.86 2.17 -6.42
CA GLN A 13 -8.24 1.83 -5.14
C GLN A 13 -9.30 1.57 -4.09
N VAL A 14 -9.19 0.43 -3.40
CA VAL A 14 -10.09 0.03 -2.32
C VAL A 14 -9.25 -0.54 -1.19
N SER A 15 -9.17 0.17 -0.07
CA SER A 15 -8.55 -0.29 1.16
C SER A 15 -9.63 -0.76 2.14
N LEU A 16 -9.55 -2.02 2.59
CA LEU A 16 -10.46 -2.54 3.60
C LEU A 16 -9.82 -2.40 4.97
N SER A 17 -10.54 -1.76 5.90
CA SER A 17 -10.00 -1.51 7.25
C SER A 17 -9.71 -2.79 8.03
N SER A 18 -10.48 -3.85 7.74
CA SER A 18 -10.27 -5.19 8.26
C SER A 18 -9.01 -5.88 7.72
N GLU A 19 -8.54 -5.50 6.53
CA GLU A 19 -7.32 -6.06 5.92
C GLU A 19 -6.10 -5.24 6.33
N VAL A 20 -6.21 -3.91 6.30
CA VAL A 20 -5.11 -2.99 6.63
C VAL A 20 -4.75 -3.02 8.12
N MET A 21 -5.75 -3.07 9.01
CA MET A 21 -5.54 -3.06 10.45
C MET A 21 -6.63 -3.89 11.16
N PRO A 22 -6.47 -5.22 11.26
CA PRO A 22 -7.46 -6.17 11.79
C PRO A 22 -7.61 -6.05 13.31
N MET A 23 -8.15 -4.93 13.77
CA MET A 23 -8.27 -4.57 15.18
C MET A 23 -9.71 -4.15 15.51
N VAL A 24 -10.19 -4.46 16.72
CA VAL A 24 -11.55 -4.10 17.17
C VAL A 24 -11.74 -2.59 17.31
N ARG A 25 -10.67 -1.84 17.63
CA ARG A 25 -10.70 -0.39 17.87
C ARG A 25 -11.05 0.40 16.60
N ALA A 26 -12.33 0.71 16.42
CA ALA A 26 -12.86 1.31 15.19
C ALA A 26 -12.23 2.65 14.82
N VAL A 27 -11.99 3.56 15.78
CA VAL A 27 -11.42 4.89 15.53
C VAL A 27 -9.98 4.81 14.99
N PRO A 28 -9.00 4.22 15.71
CA PRO A 28 -7.64 4.12 15.19
C PRO A 28 -7.55 3.26 13.93
N ARG A 29 -8.36 2.19 13.83
CA ARG A 29 -8.47 1.41 12.58
C ARG A 29 -8.94 2.27 11.40
N GLY A 30 -9.92 3.15 11.65
CA GLY A 30 -10.44 4.12 10.69
C GLY A 30 -9.35 5.08 10.20
N TYR A 31 -8.59 5.67 11.11
CA TYR A 31 -7.50 6.58 10.76
C TYR A 31 -6.44 5.92 9.88
N THR A 32 -6.00 4.71 10.25
CA THR A 32 -5.00 3.97 9.48
C THR A 32 -5.49 3.61 8.08
N VAL A 33 -6.73 3.15 7.92
CA VAL A 33 -7.26 2.82 6.58
C VAL A 33 -7.46 4.06 5.71
N CYS A 34 -7.83 5.21 6.30
CA CYS A 34 -7.99 6.45 5.55
C CYS A 34 -6.63 6.93 5.00
N ALA A 35 -5.58 6.88 5.83
CA ALA A 35 -4.23 7.20 5.39
C ALA A 35 -3.75 6.22 4.31
N ASP A 36 -3.99 4.92 4.49
CA ASP A 36 -3.64 3.89 3.51
C ASP A 36 -4.33 4.11 2.15
N ALA A 37 -5.65 4.33 2.15
CA ALA A 37 -6.42 4.56 0.94
C ALA A 37 -5.97 5.81 0.18
N TYR A 38 -5.58 6.86 0.91
CA TYR A 38 -5.10 8.12 0.34
C TYR A 38 -3.71 7.98 -0.28
N LEU A 39 -2.79 7.30 0.41
CA LEU A 39 -1.38 7.26 0.03
C LEU A 39 -1.05 6.15 -0.96
N THR A 40 -1.67 4.97 -0.85
CA THR A 40 -1.32 3.79 -1.64
C THR A 40 -1.31 4.04 -3.16
N PRO A 41 -2.30 4.73 -3.76
CA PRO A 41 -2.26 5.03 -5.20
C PRO A 41 -1.05 5.89 -5.59
N LYS A 42 -0.66 6.84 -4.75
CA LYS A 42 0.49 7.73 -4.98
C LYS A 42 1.80 6.99 -4.83
N ILE A 43 1.88 6.07 -3.86
CA ILE A 43 3.02 5.16 -3.70
C ILE A 43 3.17 4.28 -4.93
N HIS A 44 2.09 3.63 -5.41
CA HIS A 44 2.14 2.82 -6.63
C HIS A 44 2.59 3.63 -7.86
N GLN A 45 2.15 4.89 -7.98
CA GLN A 45 2.61 5.79 -9.03
C GLN A 45 4.12 6.08 -8.91
N TYR A 46 4.60 6.39 -7.71
CA TYR A 46 6.02 6.60 -7.43
C TYR A 46 6.85 5.36 -7.78
N LEU A 47 6.43 4.20 -7.29
CA LEU A 47 7.05 2.90 -7.51
C LEU A 47 7.17 2.54 -9.00
N LYS A 48 6.10 2.80 -9.77
CA LYS A 48 6.12 2.64 -11.24
C LYS A 48 7.12 3.58 -11.90
N GLY A 49 7.19 4.83 -11.46
CA GLY A 49 8.18 5.80 -11.96
C GLY A 49 9.61 5.36 -11.62
N PHE A 50 9.85 4.97 -10.37
CA PHE A 50 11.14 4.50 -9.88
C PHE A 50 11.66 3.32 -10.70
N THR A 51 10.86 2.25 -10.84
CA THR A 51 11.26 1.06 -11.63
C THR A 51 11.51 1.35 -13.09
N SER A 52 10.78 2.31 -13.70
CA SER A 52 10.96 2.66 -15.11
C SER A 52 12.35 3.23 -15.44
N GLY A 53 13.07 3.76 -14.45
CA GLY A 53 14.43 4.27 -14.61
C GLY A 53 15.51 3.18 -14.71
N PHE A 54 15.17 1.92 -14.44
CA PHE A 54 16.13 0.82 -14.41
C PHE A 54 15.94 -0.14 -15.58
N LYS A 55 17.04 -0.72 -16.06
CA LYS A 55 17.02 -1.71 -17.14
C LYS A 55 16.12 -2.89 -16.75
N GLY A 56 15.17 -3.22 -17.62
CA GLY A 56 14.24 -4.33 -17.39
C GLY A 56 13.20 -4.10 -16.29
N GLY A 57 13.12 -2.89 -15.70
CA GLY A 57 12.15 -2.58 -14.65
C GLY A 57 12.40 -3.30 -13.33
N LEU A 58 13.65 -3.68 -13.04
CA LEU A 58 14.06 -4.45 -11.86
C LEU A 58 13.42 -5.84 -11.74
N LYS A 59 12.91 -6.42 -12.84
CA LYS A 59 12.25 -7.73 -12.83
C LYS A 59 13.09 -8.89 -12.27
N ASP A 60 14.41 -8.82 -12.43
CA ASP A 60 15.35 -9.86 -11.99
C ASP A 60 16.10 -9.47 -10.70
N VAL A 61 15.59 -8.47 -9.96
CA VAL A 61 16.22 -7.95 -8.75
C VAL A 61 15.20 -7.93 -7.62
N ASP A 62 15.56 -8.52 -6.48
CA ASP A 62 14.75 -8.44 -5.27
C ASP A 62 14.86 -7.04 -4.64
N VAL A 63 13.84 -6.21 -4.88
CA VAL A 63 13.76 -4.86 -4.32
C VAL A 63 12.92 -4.86 -3.05
N LEU A 64 13.56 -4.51 -1.94
CA LEU A 64 12.93 -4.42 -0.63
C LEU A 64 12.85 -2.97 -0.16
N PHE A 65 11.70 -2.60 0.38
CA PHE A 65 11.45 -1.29 0.99
C PHE A 65 11.32 -1.44 2.51
N MET A 66 11.88 -0.47 3.24
CA MET A 66 11.71 -0.38 4.70
C MET A 66 10.26 0.00 5.04
N GLN A 67 9.77 -0.53 6.15
CA GLN A 67 8.44 -0.30 6.70
C GLN A 67 8.52 0.47 8.02
N SER A 68 7.39 1.02 8.47
CA SER A 68 7.27 1.78 9.72
C SER A 68 7.63 1.01 10.99
N ASP A 69 7.63 -0.33 10.93
CA ASP A 69 8.03 -1.21 12.02
C ASP A 69 9.52 -1.59 11.97
N GLY A 70 10.28 -1.03 11.01
CA GLY A 70 11.69 -1.34 10.77
C GLY A 70 11.93 -2.61 9.95
N GLY A 71 10.88 -3.33 9.55
CA GLY A 71 10.98 -4.50 8.67
C GLY A 71 11.18 -4.13 7.21
N LEU A 72 11.49 -5.15 6.39
CA LEU A 72 11.58 -5.02 4.94
C LEU A 72 10.42 -5.75 4.25
N THR A 73 9.87 -5.18 3.19
CA THR A 73 8.82 -5.80 2.37
C THR A 73 9.15 -5.69 0.88
N PRO A 74 8.75 -6.68 0.05
CA PRO A 74 8.77 -6.53 -1.39
C PRO A 74 8.01 -5.29 -1.84
N MET A 75 8.53 -4.65 -2.89
CA MET A 75 7.99 -3.42 -3.48
C MET A 75 6.49 -3.53 -3.81
N GLU A 76 6.03 -4.67 -4.30
CA GLU A 76 4.64 -4.92 -4.73
C GLU A 76 3.66 -4.97 -3.55
N GLN A 77 4.17 -5.25 -2.35
CA GLN A 77 3.39 -5.32 -1.12
C GLN A 77 3.44 -4.00 -0.34
N PHE A 78 4.24 -3.04 -0.78
CA PHE A 78 4.40 -1.77 -0.09
C PHE A 78 3.12 -0.92 -0.22
N CYS A 79 2.56 -0.50 0.92
CA CYS A 79 1.29 0.21 0.98
C CYS A 79 1.37 1.44 1.90
N GLY A 80 0.36 2.31 1.79
CA GLY A 80 0.32 3.61 2.47
C GLY A 80 0.50 3.54 3.97
N SER A 81 -0.21 2.64 4.66
CA SER A 81 -0.12 2.52 6.12
C SER A 81 1.27 2.15 6.62
N ARG A 82 2.05 1.40 5.83
CA ARG A 82 3.37 0.86 6.20
C ARG A 82 4.53 1.73 5.74
N ALA A 83 4.27 2.69 4.85
CA ALA A 83 5.25 3.61 4.30
C ALA A 83 5.50 4.86 5.16
N ILE A 84 4.60 5.16 6.10
CA ILE A 84 4.70 6.37 6.92
C ILE A 84 5.85 6.19 7.92
N LEU A 85 6.81 7.12 7.91
CA LEU A 85 8.00 7.10 8.79
C LEU A 85 8.87 5.84 8.62
N SER A 86 8.86 5.25 7.42
CA SER A 86 9.66 4.07 7.10
C SER A 86 11.08 4.40 6.62
N GLY A 87 11.58 5.62 6.85
CA GLY A 87 12.82 6.15 6.30
C GLY A 87 13.39 7.25 7.18
#